data_AF-A0A560J4T2-F1
#
_entry.id   AF-A0A560J4T2-F1
#
_cell.length_a   1.000
_cell.length_b   1.000
_cell.length_c   1.000
_cell.angle_alpha   90.00
_cell.angle_beta   90.00
_cell.angle_gamma   90.00
#
_symmetry.space_group_name_H-M   'P 1'
#
loop_
_entity.id
_entity.type
_entity.pdbx_description
1 polymer ?
#
loop_
_entity_poly.entity_id
_entity_poly.type
_entity_poly.pdbx_seq_one_letter_code
_entity_poly.pdbx_strand_id
1 'polypeptide(L)'
;MPTVIVIQLSHASIFSLATATALLVTGAIRLSYFANFGRSSDGRFLGVPLSYDVPLLALLFLLQPFIGAELFEWFVNVCFLLLAAAHVASIRVPSPSPAMYAAISIFVVVSSAALAMGRLSSYV
;
A
#
# COMPACT_ATOMS: atom_id res chain seq x y z
N MET A 1 -4.83 -3.75 -3.57
CA MET A 1 -4.75 -4.15 -2.16
C MET A 1 -3.89 -5.41 -2.06
N PRO A 2 -2.75 -5.40 -1.36
CA PRO A 2 -1.85 -6.55 -1.23
C PRO A 2 -2.26 -7.48 -0.07
N THR A 3 -3.55 -7.77 0.07
CA THR A 3 -4.11 -8.46 1.25
C THR A 3 -3.59 -9.88 1.41
N VAL A 4 -3.47 -10.63 0.30
CA VAL A 4 -2.87 -11.97 0.31
C VAL A 4 -1.41 -11.90 0.77
N ILE A 5 -0.67 -10.88 0.35
CA ILE A 5 0.74 -10.73 0.72
C ILE A 5 0.87 -10.45 2.23
N VAL A 6 0.03 -9.57 2.79
CA VAL A 6 0.01 -9.28 4.23
C VAL A 6 -0.26 -10.55 5.06
N ILE A 7 -1.23 -11.37 4.64
CA ILE A 7 -1.56 -12.65 5.30
C ILE A 7 -0.37 -13.62 5.22
N GLN A 8 0.17 -13.82 4.01
CA GLN A 8 1.26 -14.78 3.78
C GLN A 8 2.55 -14.40 4.49
N LEU A 9 2.88 -13.10 4.52
CA LEU A 9 4.04 -12.58 5.23
C LEU A 9 3.97 -12.87 6.73
N SER A 10 2.77 -12.85 7.31
CA SER A 10 2.58 -12.96 8.75
C SER A 10 2.12 -14.34 9.19
N HIS A 11 2.38 -15.37 8.36
CA HIS A 11 1.99 -16.76 8.59
C HIS A 11 0.50 -16.95 8.95
N ALA A 12 -0.38 -16.17 8.30
CA ALA A 12 -1.82 -16.15 8.58
C ALA A 12 -2.20 -15.89 10.04
N SER A 13 -1.41 -15.08 10.75
CA SER A 13 -1.73 -14.63 12.11
C SER A 13 -3.06 -13.88 12.17
N ILE A 14 -3.71 -13.91 13.34
CA ILE A 14 -4.97 -13.20 13.58
C ILE A 14 -4.84 -11.70 13.28
N PHE A 15 -3.69 -11.10 13.60
CA PHE A 15 -3.44 -9.69 13.33
C PHE A 15 -3.40 -9.38 11.83
N SER A 16 -2.79 -10.26 11.03
CA SER A 16 -2.77 -10.12 9.58
C SER A 16 -4.12 -10.37 8.92
N LEU A 17 -4.91 -11.28 9.48
CA LEU A 17 -6.29 -11.49 9.04
C LEU A 17 -7.13 -10.23 9.31
N ALA A 18 -7.05 -9.67 10.52
CA ALA A 18 -7.74 -8.43 10.86
C ALA A 18 -7.31 -7.26 9.95
N THR A 19 -6.01 -7.12 9.69
CA THR A 19 -5.46 -6.09 8.79
C THR A 19 -5.95 -6.28 7.36
N ALA A 20 -5.92 -7.52 6.84
CA ALA A 20 -6.40 -7.83 5.50
C ALA A 20 -7.92 -7.60 5.37
N THR A 21 -8.71 -7.98 6.38
CA THR A 21 -10.15 -7.69 6.41
C THR A 21 -10.39 -6.18 6.43
N ALA A 22 -9.66 -5.41 7.25
CA ALA A 22 -9.77 -3.96 7.28
C ALA A 22 -9.47 -3.33 5.91
N LEU A 23 -8.39 -3.75 5.24
CA LEU A 23 -8.06 -3.31 3.87
C LEU A 23 -9.18 -3.64 2.87
N LEU A 24 -9.73 -4.85 2.91
CA LEU A 24 -10.82 -5.26 2.01
C LEU A 24 -12.08 -4.43 2.23
N VAL A 25 -12.51 -4.28 3.49
CA VAL A 25 -13.72 -3.53 3.85
C VAL A 25 -13.57 -2.06 3.48
N THR A 26 -12.47 -1.43 3.88
CA THR A 26 -12.21 -0.01 3.57
C THR A 26 -12.02 0.22 2.07
N GLY A 27 -11.37 -0.71 1.37
CA GLY A 27 -11.26 -0.69 -0.08
C GLY A 27 -12.62 -0.76 -0.78
N ALA A 28 -13.50 -1.67 -0.35
CA ALA A 28 -14.87 -1.77 -0.86
C ALA A 28 -15.66 -0.49 -0.60
N ILE A 29 -15.65 0.03 0.64
CA ILE A 29 -16.33 1.29 1.00
C ILE A 29 -15.84 2.44 0.12
N ARG A 30 -14.52 2.58 -0.05
CA ARG A 30 -13.94 3.66 -0.85
C ARG A 30 -14.34 3.57 -2.32
N LEU A 31 -14.31 2.37 -2.90
CA LEU A 31 -14.74 2.16 -4.30
C LEU A 31 -16.23 2.44 -4.47
N SER A 32 -17.07 1.97 -3.53
CA SER A 32 -18.51 2.25 -3.54
C SER A 32 -18.78 3.75 -3.40
N TYR A 33 -18.08 4.46 -2.51
CA TYR A 33 -18.21 5.91 -2.39
C TYR A 33 -17.79 6.61 -3.68
N PHE A 34 -16.65 6.25 -4.25
CA PHE A 34 -16.17 6.83 -5.50
C PHE A 34 -17.12 6.56 -6.69
N ALA A 35 -17.74 5.37 -6.76
CA ALA A 35 -18.70 5.03 -7.80
C ALA A 35 -20.00 5.87 -7.71
N ASN A 36 -20.42 6.25 -6.51
CA ASN A 36 -21.66 7.02 -6.30
C ASN A 36 -21.45 8.55 -6.28
N PHE A 37 -20.35 9.01 -5.69
CA PHE A 37 -20.09 10.44 -5.45
C PHE A 37 -18.92 10.99 -6.26
N GLY A 38 -18.07 10.14 -6.81
CA GLY A 38 -16.93 10.56 -7.65
C GLY A 38 -15.93 11.44 -6.90
N ARG A 39 -15.51 12.52 -7.58
CA ARG A 39 -14.61 13.54 -7.03
C ARG A 39 -15.41 14.66 -6.39
N SER A 40 -14.84 15.29 -5.37
CA SER A 40 -15.35 16.54 -4.82
C SER A 40 -15.40 17.64 -5.89
N SER A 41 -16.19 18.68 -5.66
CA SER A 41 -16.34 19.83 -6.57
C SER A 41 -15.01 20.53 -6.89
N ASP A 42 -14.03 20.42 -6.00
CA ASP A 42 -12.65 20.90 -6.18
C ASP A 42 -11.72 19.90 -6.88
N GLY A 43 -12.26 18.83 -7.48
CA GLY A 43 -11.52 17.83 -8.25
C GLY A 43 -10.70 16.84 -7.42
N ARG A 44 -10.85 16.85 -6.09
CA ARG A 44 -10.09 16.00 -5.17
C ARG A 44 -10.84 14.72 -4.80
N PHE A 45 -10.10 13.69 -4.44
CA PHE A 45 -10.65 12.47 -3.84
C PHE A 45 -10.79 12.64 -2.33
N LEU A 46 -11.77 11.93 -1.77
CA LEU A 46 -11.84 11.69 -0.34
C LEU A 46 -11.14 10.36 -0.02
N GLY A 47 -10.25 10.38 0.97
CA GLY A 47 -9.45 9.22 1.36
C GLY A 47 -8.30 8.90 0.39
N VAL A 48 -7.28 8.24 0.92
CA VAL A 48 -6.07 7.87 0.18
C VAL A 48 -6.40 6.89 -0.95
N PRO A 49 -5.92 7.11 -2.20
CA PRO A 49 -6.11 6.17 -3.30
C PRO A 49 -5.61 4.77 -3.06
N LEU A 50 -6.44 3.79 -3.44
CA LEU A 50 -6.13 2.36 -3.45
C LEU A 50 -4.91 2.00 -4.31
N SER A 51 -4.54 2.88 -5.25
CA SER A 51 -3.35 2.72 -6.09
C SER A 51 -2.04 2.92 -5.33
N TYR A 52 -2.07 3.46 -4.11
CA TYR A 52 -0.86 3.74 -3.33
C TYR A 52 -0.37 2.53 -2.54
N ASP A 53 -1.20 1.49 -2.40
CA ASP A 53 -0.84 0.27 -1.67
C ASP A 53 0.37 -0.45 -2.26
N VAL A 54 0.43 -0.56 -3.59
CA VAL A 54 1.51 -1.30 -4.27
C VAL A 54 2.83 -0.54 -4.14
N PRO A 55 2.89 0.79 -4.37
CA PRO A 55 4.08 1.57 -4.05
C PRO A 55 4.52 1.45 -2.59
N LEU A 56 3.58 1.51 -1.63
CA LEU A 56 3.89 1.34 -0.22
C LEU A 56 4.48 -0.05 0.05
N LEU A 57 3.87 -1.11 -0.50
CA LEU A 57 4.38 -2.46 -0.36
C LEU A 57 5.82 -2.57 -0.88
N ALA A 58 6.09 -2.06 -2.08
CA ALA A 58 7.42 -2.08 -2.68
C ALA A 58 8.44 -1.34 -1.80
N LEU A 59 8.05 -0.18 -1.25
CA LEU A 59 8.88 0.58 -0.31
C LEU A 59 9.18 -0.24 0.96
N LEU A 60 8.17 -0.87 1.55
CA LEU A 60 8.35 -1.69 2.76
C LEU A 60 9.33 -2.84 2.50
N PHE A 61 9.19 -3.57 1.40
CA PHE A 61 10.13 -4.63 1.03
C PHE A 61 11.55 -4.12 0.76
N LEU A 62 11.69 -2.92 0.19
CA LEU A 62 13.00 -2.30 0.01
C LEU A 62 13.66 -1.96 1.36
N LEU A 63 12.84 -1.61 2.36
CA LEU A 63 13.29 -1.30 3.72
C LEU A 63 13.49 -2.55 4.60
N GLN A 64 13.01 -3.72 4.17
CA GLN A 64 13.08 -4.98 4.94
C GLN A 64 14.48 -5.27 5.51
N PRO A 65 15.60 -5.13 4.77
CA PRO A 65 16.93 -5.43 5.29
C PRO A 65 17.34 -4.56 6.48
N PHE A 66 16.74 -3.38 6.65
CA PHE A 66 17.05 -2.44 7.72
C PHE A 66 16.17 -2.59 8.96
N ILE A 67 15.02 -3.28 8.84
CA ILE A 67 14.01 -3.40 9.91
C ILE A 67 14.24 -4.66 10.75
N GLY A 68 14.90 -5.69 10.19
CA GLY A 68 15.08 -6.99 10.83
C GLY A 68 13.86 -7.89 10.66
N ALA A 69 14.09 -9.21 10.56
CA ALA A 69 13.06 -10.18 10.19
C ALA A 69 11.89 -10.22 11.19
N GLU A 70 12.16 -10.20 12.49
CA GLU A 70 11.14 -10.30 13.54
C GLU A 70 10.17 -9.10 13.57
N LEU A 71 10.68 -7.90 13.28
CA LEU A 71 9.87 -6.68 13.33
C LEU A 71 9.16 -6.39 12.00
N PHE A 72 9.64 -6.96 10.89
CA PHE A 72 9.15 -6.63 9.56
C PHE A 72 7.66 -6.97 9.37
N GLU A 73 7.23 -8.15 9.79
CA GLU A 73 5.82 -8.56 9.69
C GLU A 73 4.91 -7.61 10.47
N TRP A 74 5.30 -7.27 11.70
CA TRP A 74 4.55 -6.35 12.54
C TRP A 74 4.46 -4.95 11.93
N PHE A 75 5.59 -4.46 11.41
CA PHE A 75 5.68 -3.16 10.74
C PHE A 75 4.79 -3.10 9.49
N VAL A 76 4.82 -4.13 8.65
CA VAL A 76 3.95 -4.25 7.46
C VAL A 76 2.47 -4.17 7.86
N ASN A 77 2.05 -4.93 8.86
CA ASN A 77 0.66 -4.93 9.32
C ASN A 77 0.23 -3.55 9.83
N VAL A 78 1.05 -2.89 10.65
CA VAL A 78 0.75 -1.53 11.14
C VAL A 78 0.61 -0.54 10.00
N CYS A 79 1.56 -0.54 9.05
CA CYS A 79 1.51 0.37 7.90
C CYS A 79 0.22 0.16 7.08
N PHE A 80 -0.17 -1.08 6.83
CA PHE A 80 -1.38 -1.38 6.08
C PHE A 80 -2.67 -1.12 6.87
N LEU A 81 -2.67 -1.29 8.19
CA LEU A 81 -3.81 -0.93 9.03
C LEU A 81 -4.02 0.59 9.05
N LEU A 82 -2.94 1.37 9.15
CA LEU A 82 -2.98 2.83 9.03
C LEU A 82 -3.47 3.25 7.64
N LEU A 83 -3.01 2.58 6.58
CA LEU A 83 -3.46 2.86 5.22
C LEU A 83 -4.94 2.53 5.01
N ALA A 84 -5.44 1.43 5.60
CA ALA A 84 -6.86 1.08 5.59
C ALA A 84 -7.72 2.20 6.20
N ALA A 85 -7.31 2.73 7.36
CA ALA A 85 -7.98 3.89 7.97
C ALA A 85 -7.89 5.12 7.04
N ALA A 86 -6.75 5.36 6.41
CA ALA A 86 -6.55 6.48 5.49
C ALA A 86 -7.40 6.40 4.21
N HIS A 87 -7.79 5.20 3.75
CA HIS A 87 -8.68 5.03 2.60
C HIS A 87 -10.09 5.58 2.82
N VAL A 88 -10.58 5.58 4.06
CA VAL A 88 -11.92 6.05 4.43
C VAL A 88 -11.90 7.36 5.23
N ALA A 89 -10.71 7.86 5.58
CA ALA A 89 -10.55 9.13 6.27
C ALA A 89 -11.00 10.31 5.39
N SER A 90 -11.45 11.40 6.03
CA SER A 90 -11.85 12.65 5.35
C SER A 90 -10.66 13.47 4.83
N ILE A 91 -9.62 12.81 4.34
CA ILE A 91 -8.43 13.41 3.76
C ILE A 91 -8.72 13.76 2.31
N ARG A 92 -8.46 15.02 1.92
CA ARG A 92 -8.62 15.45 0.52
C ARG A 92 -7.32 15.21 -0.24
N VAL A 93 -7.33 14.26 -1.16
CA VAL A 93 -6.15 13.92 -1.97
C VAL A 93 -6.34 14.49 -3.38
N PRO A 94 -5.37 15.26 -3.91
CA PRO A 94 -5.44 15.77 -5.28
C PRO A 94 -5.50 14.61 -6.28
N SER A 95 -6.12 14.86 -7.42
CA SER A 95 -6.03 13.94 -8.55
C SER A 95 -4.58 13.81 -9.01
N PRO A 96 -4.15 12.63 -9.51
CA PRO A 96 -2.76 12.43 -9.84
C PRO A 96 -2.43 13.28 -11.06
N SER A 97 -1.40 14.12 -10.93
CA SER A 97 -0.89 14.95 -12.02
C SER A 97 0.04 14.13 -12.92
N PRO A 98 0.35 14.60 -14.15
CA PRO A 98 1.36 13.97 -15.00
C PRO A 98 2.72 13.79 -14.29
N ALA A 99 3.12 14.77 -13.47
CA ALA A 99 4.33 14.69 -12.66
C ALA A 99 4.25 13.57 -11.62
N MET A 100 3.08 13.38 -10.99
CA MET A 100 2.86 12.28 -10.06
C MET A 100 2.95 10.92 -10.76
N TYR A 101 2.35 10.78 -11.94
CA TYR A 101 2.47 9.56 -12.73
C TYR A 101 3.93 9.26 -13.11
N ALA A 102 4.69 10.28 -13.51
CA ALA A 102 6.12 10.13 -13.79
C ALA A 102 6.90 9.68 -12.54
N ALA A 103 6.65 10.31 -11.39
CA ALA A 103 7.30 9.94 -10.12
C ALA A 103 6.99 8.49 -9.72
N ILE A 104 5.73 8.05 -9.82
CA ILE A 104 5.33 6.68 -9.53
C ILE A 104 6.00 5.71 -10.50
N SER A 105 6.04 6.01 -11.81
CA SER A 105 6.69 5.16 -12.80
C SER A 105 8.18 5.00 -12.54
N ILE A 106 8.89 6.09 -12.24
CA ILE A 106 10.31 6.06 -11.88
C ILE A 106 10.49 5.21 -10.62
N PHE A 107 9.69 5.47 -9.58
CA PHE A 107 9.73 4.73 -8.33
C PHE A 107 9.53 3.23 -8.54
N VAL A 108 8.55 2.83 -9.37
CA VAL A 108 8.28 1.43 -9.68
C VAL A 108 9.44 0.77 -10.41
N VAL A 109 10.01 1.42 -11.43
CA VAL A 109 11.15 0.88 -12.19
C VAL A 109 12.37 0.72 -11.28
N VAL A 110 12.71 1.75 -10.50
CA VAL A 110 13.86 1.73 -9.59
C VAL A 110 13.67 0.69 -8.50
N SER A 111 12.51 0.64 -7.86
CA SER A 111 12.24 -0.32 -6.78
C SER A 111 12.23 -1.76 -7.29
N SER A 112 11.67 -2.00 -8.49
CA SER A 112 11.68 -3.33 -9.11
C SER A 112 13.10 -3.78 -9.42
N ALA A 113 13.92 -2.90 -9.99
CA ALA A 113 15.32 -3.19 -10.28
C ALA A 113 16.11 -3.45 -8.98
N ALA A 114 15.96 -2.60 -7.97
CA ALA A 114 16.63 -2.75 -6.68
C ALA A 114 16.26 -4.08 -6.00
N LEU A 115 14.98 -4.43 -5.96
CA LEU A 115 14.50 -5.69 -5.39
C LEU A 115 14.98 -6.92 -6.18
N ALA A 116 15.06 -6.83 -7.50
CA ALA A 116 15.58 -7.90 -8.34
C ALA A 116 17.08 -8.13 -8.12
N MET A 117 17.87 -7.04 -8.06
CA MET A 117 19.31 -7.10 -7.79
C MET A 117 19.62 -7.62 -6.38
N GLY A 118 18.88 -7.16 -5.36
CA GLY A 118 19.04 -7.63 -3.98
C GLY A 118 18.79 -9.13 -3.83
N ARG A 119 17.81 -9.68 -4.57
CA ARG A 119 17.56 -11.12 -4.60
C ARG A 119 18.70 -11.89 -5.26
N LEU A 120 19.20 -11.44 -6.42
CA LEU A 120 20.31 -12.09 -7.11
C LEU A 120 21.57 -12.20 -6.23
N SER A 121 21.88 -11.15 -5.48
CA SER A 121 23.02 -11.12 -4.55
C SER A 121 22.90 -12.10 -3.38
N SER A 122 21.72 -12.65 -3.10
CA SER A 122 21.49 -13.58 -2.00
C SER A 122 21.67 -15.06 -2.41
N TYR A 123 21.88 -15.34 -3.71
CA TYR A 123 22.02 -16.68 -4.28
C TYR A 123 23.42 -17.00 -4.82
N VAL A 124 24.36 -16.05 -4.71
CA VAL A 124 25.78 -16.19 -5.11
C VAL A 124 26.64 -16.11 -3.86
#